data_AF-A0A6V8SHJ6-F1
#
_entry.id   AF-A0A6V8SHJ6-F1
#
_cell.length_a   1.000
_cell.length_b   1.000
_cell.length_c   1.000
_cell.angle_alpha   90.00
_cell.angle_beta   90.00
_cell.angle_gamma   90.00
#
_symmetry.space_group_name_H-M   'P 1'
#
loop_
_entity.id
_entity.type
_entity.pdbx_description
1 polymer ?
#
loop_
_entity_poly.entity_id
_entity_poly.type
_entity_poly.pdbx_seq_one_letter_code
_entity_poly.pdbx_strand_id
1 'polypeptide(L)'
;MKKLLKIARTIIKKAVPFALIIVILYSIIMNNQREQDQKEIDESFTNQLVLANGMLNNDYNKNDDEGKTFLRTTAAGSLYSSLNLMRFSSYNNNDNRNNLFGAINNLYLCMTNSNSSRIIFTIYNKEVNQYLVRIISNPNDEEACKALDELTYSVLNSK
;
A
#
# COMPACT_ATOMS: atom_id res chain seq x y z
N MET A 1 -14.83 59.46 -22.01
CA MET A 1 -14.83 58.54 -20.83
C MET A 1 -15.87 57.41 -20.88
N LYS A 2 -17.18 57.66 -21.03
CA LYS A 2 -18.23 56.61 -21.00
C LYS A 2 -18.11 55.50 -22.07
N LYS A 3 -17.58 55.81 -23.27
CA LYS A 3 -17.43 54.86 -24.39
C LYS A 3 -16.35 53.80 -24.12
N LEU A 4 -15.21 54.19 -23.54
CA LEU A 4 -14.10 53.30 -23.16
C LEU A 4 -14.52 52.30 -22.06
N LEU A 5 -15.26 52.78 -21.06
CA LEU A 5 -15.83 51.94 -19.98
C LEU A 5 -16.80 50.88 -20.51
N LYS A 6 -17.57 51.19 -21.56
CA LYS A 6 -18.52 50.26 -22.19
C LYS A 6 -17.79 49.18 -23.00
N ILE A 7 -16.72 49.56 -23.72
CA ILE A 7 -15.86 48.63 -24.46
C ILE A 7 -15.15 47.67 -23.48
N ALA A 8 -14.52 48.21 -22.42
CA ALA A 8 -13.85 47.42 -21.40
C ALA A 8 -14.80 46.40 -20.73
N ARG A 9 -16.01 46.81 -20.33
CA ARG A 9 -17.03 45.89 -19.79
C ARG A 9 -17.43 44.78 -20.77
N THR A 10 -17.45 45.07 -22.07
CA THR A 10 -17.81 44.08 -23.09
C THR A 10 -16.69 43.06 -23.29
N ILE A 11 -15.44 43.51 -23.27
CA ILE A 11 -14.26 42.64 -23.35
C ILE A 11 -14.18 41.74 -22.11
N ILE A 12 -14.33 42.30 -20.91
CA ILE A 12 -14.31 41.54 -19.65
C ILE A 12 -15.43 40.48 -19.64
N LYS A 13 -16.67 40.85 -19.99
CA LYS A 13 -17.79 39.90 -20.06
C LYS A 13 -17.53 38.73 -21.02
N LYS A 14 -16.79 38.98 -22.11
CA LYS A 14 -16.40 37.94 -23.06
C LYS A 14 -15.21 37.11 -22.56
N ALA A 15 -14.27 37.69 -21.83
CA ALA A 15 -13.07 37.01 -21.32
C ALA A 15 -13.34 36.10 -20.11
N VAL A 16 -14.28 36.46 -19.22
CA VAL A 16 -14.66 35.67 -18.04
C VAL A 16 -15.04 34.21 -18.36
N PRO A 17 -15.92 33.90 -19.34
CA PRO A 17 -16.24 32.51 -19.65
C PRO A 17 -15.03 31.74 -20.18
N PHE A 18 -14.12 32.36 -20.94
CA PHE A 18 -12.88 31.70 -21.37
C PHE A 18 -11.96 31.38 -20.19
N ALA A 19 -11.79 32.31 -19.24
CA ALA A 19 -11.01 32.05 -18.03
C ALA A 19 -11.63 30.92 -17.20
N LEU A 20 -12.96 30.88 -17.09
CA LEU A 20 -13.68 29.82 -16.39
C LEU A 20 -13.44 28.45 -17.05
N ILE A 21 -13.50 28.38 -18.39
CA ILE A 21 -13.22 27.15 -19.14
C ILE A 21 -11.79 26.67 -18.86
N ILE A 22 -10.80 27.57 -18.87
CA ILE A 22 -9.41 27.21 -18.57
C ILE A 22 -9.26 26.64 -17.16
N VAL A 23 -9.90 27.25 -16.16
CA VAL A 23 -9.88 26.76 -14.77
C VAL A 23 -10.53 25.38 -14.65
N ILE A 24 -11.65 25.16 -15.33
CA ILE A 24 -12.34 23.86 -15.36
C ILE A 24 -11.45 22.80 -16.00
N LEU A 25 -10.86 23.09 -17.17
CA LEU A 25 -9.96 22.16 -17.86
C LEU A 25 -8.74 21.82 -17.00
N TYR A 26 -8.12 22.82 -16.38
CA TYR A 26 -7.00 22.60 -15.47
C TYR A 26 -7.39 21.71 -14.28
N SER A 27 -8.58 21.94 -13.69
CA SER A 27 -9.07 21.14 -12.57
C SER A 27 -9.29 19.67 -12.95
N ILE A 28 -9.84 19.41 -14.14
CA ILE A 28 -10.03 18.05 -14.67
C ILE A 28 -8.68 17.35 -14.85
N ILE A 29 -7.71 18.02 -15.48
CA ILE A 29 -6.37 17.46 -15.69
C ILE A 29 -5.71 17.12 -14.35
N MET A 30 -5.77 18.03 -13.39
CA MET A 30 -5.18 17.81 -12.06
C MET A 30 -5.88 16.69 -11.29
N ASN A 31 -7.19 16.53 -11.44
CA ASN A 31 -7.92 15.42 -10.80
C ASN A 31 -7.52 14.07 -11.40
N ASN A 32 -7.45 13.98 -12.73
CA ASN A 32 -7.02 12.76 -13.41
C ASN A 32 -5.58 12.37 -13.04
N GLN A 33 -4.68 13.36 -12.91
CA GLN A 33 -3.31 13.10 -12.47
C GLN A 33 -3.29 12.53 -11.04
N ARG A 34 -4.08 13.10 -10.12
CA ARG A 34 -4.17 12.58 -8.74
C ARG A 34 -4.71 11.16 -8.68
N GLU A 35 -5.72 10.84 -9.49
CA GLU A 35 -6.26 9.47 -9.58
C GLU A 35 -5.21 8.49 -10.11
N GLN A 36 -4.42 8.91 -11.11
CA GLN A 36 -3.32 8.10 -11.63
C GLN A 36 -2.22 7.91 -10.60
N ASP A 37 -1.74 8.97 -9.95
CA ASP A 37 -0.71 8.90 -8.91
C ASP A 37 -1.16 7.98 -7.76
N GLN A 38 -2.44 8.08 -7.37
CA GLN A 38 -3.00 7.21 -6.33
C GLN A 38 -2.99 5.73 -6.75
N LYS A 39 -3.36 5.45 -8.00
CA LYS A 39 -3.33 4.09 -8.55
C LYS A 39 -1.91 3.52 -8.59
N GLU A 40 -0.93 4.32 -9.00
CA GLU A 40 0.49 3.90 -9.03
C GLU A 40 1.02 3.59 -7.62
N ILE A 41 0.58 4.34 -6.61
CA ILE A 41 0.92 4.07 -5.19
C ILE A 41 0.26 2.77 -4.71
N ASP A 42 -1.02 2.56 -5.03
CA ASP A 42 -1.77 1.35 -4.64
C ASP A 42 -1.17 0.09 -5.30
N GLU A 43 -0.77 0.19 -6.57
CA GLU A 43 -0.04 -0.85 -7.29
C GLU A 43 1.33 -1.11 -6.66
N SER A 44 2.07 -0.05 -6.33
CA SER A 44 3.37 -0.17 -5.66
C SER A 44 3.26 -0.85 -4.30
N PHE A 45 2.24 -0.49 -3.51
CA PHE A 45 1.93 -1.13 -2.24
C PHE A 45 1.70 -2.64 -2.43
N THR A 46 0.85 -2.99 -3.40
CA THR A 46 0.48 -4.37 -3.70
C THR A 46 1.70 -5.17 -4.20
N ASN A 47 2.52 -4.57 -5.07
CA ASN A 47 3.74 -5.19 -5.58
C ASN A 47 4.73 -5.52 -4.48
N GLN A 48 4.86 -4.66 -3.45
CA GLN A 48 5.69 -4.97 -2.30
C GLN A 48 5.15 -6.17 -1.50
N LEU A 49 3.83 -6.27 -1.32
CA LEU A 49 3.23 -7.45 -0.69
C LEU A 49 3.45 -8.72 -1.52
N VAL A 50 3.35 -8.62 -2.85
CA VAL A 50 3.64 -9.73 -3.78
C VAL A 50 5.10 -10.19 -3.65
N LEU A 51 6.06 -9.25 -3.58
CA LEU A 51 7.48 -9.58 -3.37
C LEU A 51 7.70 -10.30 -2.04
N ALA A 52 7.11 -9.79 -0.94
CA ALA A 52 7.18 -10.43 0.37
C ALA A 52 6.60 -11.85 0.35
N ASN A 53 5.41 -12.02 -0.26
CA ASN A 53 4.77 -13.32 -0.42
C ASN A 53 5.61 -14.28 -1.29
N GLY A 54 6.27 -13.75 -2.33
CA GLY A 54 7.20 -14.53 -3.16
C GLY A 54 8.36 -15.09 -2.35
N MET A 55 8.94 -14.30 -1.45
CA MET A 55 9.99 -14.78 -0.54
C MET A 55 9.45 -15.85 0.42
N LEU A 56 8.27 -15.61 1.02
CA LEU A 56 7.63 -16.56 1.92
C LEU A 56 7.33 -17.91 1.26
N ASN A 57 6.96 -17.95 -0.02
CA ASN A 57 6.69 -19.21 -0.72
C ASN A 57 7.94 -20.06 -1.05
N ASN A 58 9.14 -19.64 -0.66
CA ASN A 58 10.35 -20.45 -0.84
C ASN A 58 10.48 -21.53 0.24
N ASP A 59 11.01 -22.70 -0.15
CA ASP A 59 11.30 -23.78 0.79
C ASP A 59 12.52 -23.43 1.66
N TYR A 60 12.25 -22.82 2.81
CA TYR A 60 13.25 -22.31 3.73
C TYR A 60 14.26 -23.36 4.19
N ASN A 61 13.85 -24.63 4.30
CA ASN A 61 14.71 -25.72 4.77
C ASN A 61 15.69 -26.19 3.71
N LYS A 62 15.45 -25.88 2.43
CA LYS A 62 16.37 -26.19 1.32
C LYS A 62 17.45 -25.12 1.09
N ASN A 63 17.37 -23.99 1.78
CA ASN A 63 18.32 -22.91 1.66
C ASN A 63 19.44 -23.02 2.72
N ASP A 64 20.63 -22.58 2.35
CA ASP A 64 21.72 -22.35 3.31
C ASP A 64 21.46 -21.10 4.15
N ASP A 65 22.38 -20.77 5.07
CA ASP A 65 22.18 -19.65 6.00
C ASP A 65 22.18 -18.28 5.31
N GLU A 66 22.91 -18.15 4.20
CA GLU A 66 22.89 -16.94 3.37
C GLU A 66 21.54 -16.79 2.65
N GLY A 67 21.06 -17.86 2.00
CA GLY A 67 19.74 -17.89 1.35
C GLY A 67 18.60 -17.63 2.33
N LYS A 68 18.63 -18.25 3.52
CA LYS A 68 17.66 -17.97 4.60
C LYS A 68 17.71 -16.52 5.04
N THR A 69 18.90 -15.93 5.11
CA THR A 69 19.07 -14.52 5.44
C THR A 69 18.52 -13.63 4.35
N PHE A 70 18.81 -13.92 3.09
CA PHE A 70 18.27 -13.20 1.94
C PHE A 70 16.73 -13.23 1.89
N LEU A 71 16.12 -14.40 2.11
CA LEU A 71 14.66 -14.55 2.11
C LEU A 71 14.01 -13.67 3.19
N ARG A 72 14.49 -13.75 4.44
CA ARG A 72 13.90 -12.97 5.55
C ARG A 72 14.13 -11.46 5.40
N THR A 73 15.32 -11.03 4.97
CA THR A 73 15.63 -9.59 4.85
C THR A 73 14.87 -8.96 3.69
N THR A 74 14.74 -9.67 2.56
CA THR A 74 13.96 -9.21 1.42
C THR A 74 12.47 -9.14 1.76
N ALA A 75 11.92 -10.17 2.41
CA ALA A 75 10.54 -10.16 2.89
C ALA A 75 10.29 -8.98 3.86
N ALA A 76 11.16 -8.79 4.85
CA ALA A 76 11.07 -7.68 5.80
C ALA A 76 11.14 -6.31 5.10
N GLY A 77 12.07 -6.14 4.16
CA GLY A 77 12.23 -4.89 3.40
C GLY A 77 11.00 -4.54 2.56
N SER A 78 10.41 -5.53 1.91
CA SER A 78 9.17 -5.34 1.14
C SER A 78 7.97 -5.03 2.04
N LEU A 79 7.81 -5.74 3.16
CA LEU A 79 6.74 -5.43 4.13
C LEU A 79 6.91 -4.01 4.70
N TYR A 80 8.12 -3.62 5.08
CA TYR A 80 8.41 -2.26 5.54
C TYR A 80 8.12 -1.19 4.46
N SER A 81 8.44 -1.49 3.20
CA SER A 81 8.12 -0.60 2.07
C SER A 81 6.60 -0.47 1.89
N SER A 82 5.85 -1.56 2.01
CA SER A 82 4.39 -1.52 1.95
C SER A 82 3.77 -0.67 3.07
N LEU A 83 4.28 -0.76 4.32
CA LEU A 83 3.85 0.12 5.42
C LEU A 83 4.08 1.60 5.10
N ASN A 84 5.23 1.93 4.50
CA ASN A 84 5.57 3.30 4.11
C ASN A 84 4.75 3.82 2.94
N LEU A 85 4.30 2.96 2.04
CA LEU A 85 3.40 3.30 0.93
C LEU A 85 1.95 3.44 1.40
N MET A 86 1.53 2.63 2.38
CA MET A 86 0.16 2.60 2.90
C MET A 86 -0.35 3.97 3.33
N ARG A 87 0.49 4.84 3.90
CA ARG A 87 0.11 6.21 4.31
C ARG A 87 -0.27 7.13 3.14
N PHE A 88 0.19 6.80 1.93
CA PHE A 88 -0.09 7.55 0.71
C PHE A 88 -1.06 6.80 -0.21
N SER A 89 -1.40 5.55 0.13
CA SER A 89 -2.32 4.73 -0.65
C SER A 89 -3.77 5.08 -0.32
N SER A 90 -4.70 4.60 -1.14
CA SER A 90 -6.14 4.74 -0.90
C SER A 90 -6.58 4.03 0.38
N TYR A 91 -5.75 3.10 0.89
CA TYR A 91 -5.98 2.33 2.12
C TYR A 91 -5.71 3.13 3.41
N ASN A 92 -5.06 4.31 3.34
CA ASN A 92 -4.79 5.11 4.53
C ASN A 92 -6.06 5.67 5.19
N ASN A 93 -7.14 5.86 4.42
CA ASN A 93 -8.39 6.45 4.90
C ASN A 93 -9.54 5.43 4.94
N ASN A 94 -9.23 4.14 4.95
CA ASN A 94 -10.22 3.07 5.04
C ASN A 94 -10.53 2.72 6.51
N ASP A 95 -11.76 2.30 6.80
CA ASP A 95 -12.18 1.79 8.12
C ASP A 95 -11.32 0.59 8.58
N ASN A 96 -10.85 -0.23 7.64
CA ASN A 96 -10.00 -1.40 7.89
C ASN A 96 -8.50 -1.08 8.06
N ARG A 97 -8.10 0.20 7.96
CA ARG A 97 -6.69 0.64 7.98
C ARG A 97 -5.91 0.07 9.16
N ASN A 98 -6.49 0.05 10.35
CA ASN A 98 -5.80 -0.41 11.55
C ASN A 98 -5.51 -1.92 11.51
N ASN A 99 -6.44 -2.73 10.99
CA ASN A 99 -6.22 -4.17 10.84
C ASN A 99 -5.18 -4.44 9.75
N LEU A 100 -5.26 -3.73 8.62
CA LEU A 100 -4.26 -3.86 7.55
C LEU A 100 -2.86 -3.49 8.05
N PHE A 101 -2.75 -2.38 8.79
CA PHE A 101 -1.49 -1.97 9.41
C PHE A 101 -0.98 -3.02 10.39
N GLY A 102 -1.84 -3.51 11.31
CA GLY A 102 -1.48 -4.55 12.29
C GLY A 102 -0.94 -5.80 11.61
N ALA A 103 -1.68 -6.33 10.64
CA ALA A 103 -1.33 -7.51 9.86
C ALA A 103 0.06 -7.40 9.21
N ILE A 104 0.31 -6.31 8.49
CA ILE A 104 1.59 -6.10 7.79
C ILE A 104 2.71 -5.82 8.80
N ASN A 105 2.45 -5.03 9.84
CA ASN A 105 3.45 -4.66 10.84
C ASN A 105 3.90 -5.85 11.68
N ASN A 106 2.98 -6.69 12.15
CA ASN A 106 3.34 -7.87 12.92
C ASN A 106 4.05 -8.92 12.06
N LEU A 107 3.65 -9.08 10.79
CA LEU A 107 4.41 -9.91 9.86
C LEU A 107 5.82 -9.35 9.60
N TYR A 108 5.96 -8.03 9.43
CA TYR A 108 7.26 -7.36 9.33
C TYR A 108 8.15 -7.64 10.55
N LEU A 109 7.61 -7.44 11.76
CA LEU A 109 8.33 -7.72 12.99
C LEU A 109 8.76 -9.20 13.07
N CYS A 110 7.89 -10.13 12.69
CA CYS A 110 8.22 -11.54 12.58
C CYS A 110 9.42 -11.78 11.65
N MET A 111 9.46 -11.11 10.49
CA MET A 111 10.56 -11.27 9.53
C MET A 111 11.88 -10.67 10.02
N THR A 112 11.84 -9.62 10.84
CA THR A 112 13.05 -9.03 11.43
C THR A 112 13.65 -9.86 12.56
N ASN A 113 12.83 -10.64 13.29
CA ASN A 113 13.28 -11.53 14.34
C ASN A 113 13.63 -12.92 13.76
N SER A 114 14.86 -13.39 13.96
CA SER A 114 15.30 -14.69 13.39
C SER A 114 14.45 -15.87 13.83
N ASN A 115 14.05 -15.94 15.10
CA ASN A 115 13.27 -17.06 15.63
C ASN A 115 11.84 -17.05 15.08
N SER A 116 11.17 -15.89 15.16
CA SER A 116 9.82 -15.73 14.62
C SER A 116 9.79 -15.96 13.12
N SER A 117 10.78 -15.44 12.37
CA SER A 117 10.89 -15.67 10.93
C SER A 117 10.99 -17.16 10.61
N ARG A 118 11.81 -17.91 11.35
CA ARG A 118 11.97 -19.35 11.16
C ARG A 118 10.64 -20.08 11.37
N ILE A 119 9.90 -19.72 12.43
CA ILE A 119 8.58 -20.28 12.72
C ILE A 119 7.58 -19.99 11.59
N ILE A 120 7.52 -18.76 11.10
CA ILE A 120 6.67 -18.38 9.97
C ILE A 120 7.03 -19.18 8.71
N PHE A 121 8.31 -19.27 8.37
CA PHE A 121 8.77 -19.98 7.18
C PHE A 121 8.53 -21.50 7.24
N THR A 122 8.57 -22.11 8.42
CA THR A 122 8.57 -23.58 8.56
C THR A 122 7.26 -24.17 9.05
N ILE A 123 6.51 -23.45 9.89
CA ILE A 123 5.29 -23.95 10.54
C ILE A 123 4.06 -23.28 9.93
N TYR A 124 4.01 -21.94 9.93
CA TYR A 124 2.81 -21.18 9.56
C TYR A 124 2.82 -20.65 8.12
N ASN A 125 3.72 -21.18 7.29
CA ASN A 125 3.96 -20.65 5.95
C ASN A 125 2.68 -20.62 5.11
N LYS A 126 1.94 -21.74 5.15
CA LYS A 126 0.72 -21.92 4.37
C LYS A 126 -0.37 -20.94 4.80
N GLU A 127 -0.62 -20.81 6.09
CA GLU A 127 -1.62 -19.90 6.65
C GLU A 127 -1.26 -18.45 6.36
N VAL A 128 -0.01 -18.05 6.60
CA VAL A 128 0.46 -16.68 6.30
C VAL A 128 0.30 -16.37 4.82
N ASN A 129 0.70 -17.26 3.92
CA ASN A 129 0.56 -17.06 2.48
C ASN A 129 -0.91 -16.98 2.06
N GLN A 130 -1.80 -17.80 2.65
CA GLN A 130 -3.23 -17.74 2.37
C GLN A 130 -3.83 -16.38 2.72
N TYR A 131 -3.54 -15.85 3.91
CA TYR A 131 -4.05 -14.54 4.31
C TYR A 131 -3.39 -13.41 3.52
N LEU A 132 -2.09 -13.49 3.26
CA LEU A 132 -1.36 -12.48 2.51
C LEU A 132 -1.85 -12.40 1.05
N VAL A 133 -2.18 -13.52 0.41
CA VAL A 133 -2.78 -13.54 -0.94
C VAL A 133 -4.17 -12.88 -0.96
N ARG A 134 -4.98 -13.10 0.08
CA ARG A 134 -6.27 -12.40 0.22
C ARG A 134 -6.07 -10.89 0.36
N ILE A 135 -5.12 -10.46 1.19
CA ILE A 135 -4.77 -9.05 1.37
C ILE A 135 -4.21 -8.43 0.08
N ILE A 136 -3.34 -9.14 -0.66
CA ILE A 136 -2.84 -8.69 -1.96
C ILE A 136 -4.00 -8.47 -2.95
N SER A 137 -4.99 -9.36 -2.96
CA SER A 137 -6.13 -9.28 -3.86
C SER A 137 -7.13 -8.20 -3.43
N ASN A 138 -7.28 -8.01 -2.13
CA ASN A 138 -8.16 -7.02 -1.52
C ASN A 138 -7.58 -6.55 -0.17
N PRO A 139 -6.84 -5.43 -0.13
CA PRO A 139 -6.28 -4.89 1.11
C PRO A 139 -7.33 -4.47 2.17
N ASN A 140 -8.60 -4.42 1.79
CA ASN A 140 -9.72 -4.15 2.69
C ASN A 140 -10.42 -5.42 3.21
N ASP A 141 -9.86 -6.61 2.94
CA ASP A 141 -10.34 -7.87 3.50
C ASP A 141 -10.05 -7.91 5.02
N GLU A 142 -11.02 -7.45 5.81
CA GLU A 142 -10.92 -7.33 7.26
C GLU A 142 -10.63 -8.68 7.94
N GLU A 143 -11.25 -9.75 7.47
CA GLU A 143 -11.07 -11.08 8.03
C GLU A 143 -9.63 -11.56 7.80
N ALA A 144 -9.11 -11.41 6.58
CA ALA A 144 -7.73 -11.77 6.27
C ALA A 144 -6.73 -10.93 7.05
N CYS A 145 -6.98 -9.62 7.19
CA CYS A 145 -6.13 -8.73 7.97
C CYS A 145 -6.09 -9.15 9.44
N LYS A 146 -7.24 -9.34 10.08
CA LYS A 146 -7.31 -9.77 11.49
C LYS A 146 -6.68 -11.14 11.70
N ALA A 147 -6.97 -12.10 10.84
CA ALA A 147 -6.41 -13.44 10.97
C ALA A 147 -4.88 -13.44 10.85
N LEU A 148 -4.32 -12.65 9.91
CA LEU A 148 -2.87 -12.51 9.78
C LEU A 148 -2.26 -11.78 10.98
N ASP A 149 -2.91 -10.72 11.45
CA ASP A 149 -2.49 -9.95 12.63
C ASP A 149 -2.41 -10.84 13.88
N GLU A 150 -3.49 -11.56 14.19
CA GLU A 150 -3.58 -12.47 15.33
C GLU A 150 -2.55 -13.60 15.24
N LEU A 151 -2.41 -14.23 14.07
CA LEU A 151 -1.44 -15.28 13.84
C LEU A 151 -0.01 -14.79 14.09
N THR A 152 0.37 -13.68 13.46
CA THR A 152 1.74 -13.15 13.56
C THR A 152 2.03 -12.59 14.95
N TYR A 153 1.06 -11.97 15.60
CA TYR A 153 1.15 -11.57 17.00
C TYR A 153 1.38 -12.77 17.93
N SER A 154 0.68 -13.89 17.71
CA SER A 154 0.88 -15.11 18.50
C SER A 154 2.30 -15.67 18.36
N VAL A 155 2.86 -15.63 17.14
CA VAL A 155 4.23 -16.07 16.86
C VAL A 155 5.26 -15.17 17.54
N LEU A 156 5.07 -13.85 17.49
CA LEU A 156 5.97 -12.88 18.16
C LEU A 156 6.05 -13.09 19.68
N ASN A 157 4.93 -13.52 20.28
CA ASN A 157 4.81 -13.69 21.72
C ASN A 157 4.98 -15.15 22.18
N SER A 158 5.26 -16.09 21.27
CA SER A 158 5.59 -17.46 21.61
C SER A 158 7.00 -17.52 22.22
N LYS A 159 7.08 -18.03 23.46
CA LYS A 159 8.33 -18.19 24.22
C LYS A 159 9.06 -19.47 23.85
#